data_AF-A0A6A3ZUW8-F1
#
_entry.id   AF-A0A6A3ZUW8-F1
#
_cell.length_a   1.000
_cell.length_b   1.000
_cell.length_c   1.000
_cell.angle_alpha   90.00
_cell.angle_beta   90.00
_cell.angle_gamma   90.00
#
_symmetry.space_group_name_H-M   'P 1'
#
loop_
_entity.id
_entity.type
_entity.pdbx_description
1 polymer ?
#
loop_
_entity_poly.entity_id
_entity_poly.type
_entity_poly.pdbx_seq_one_letter_code
_entity_poly.pdbx_strand_id
1 'polypeptide(L)' 'MRDAGRKGRERKEAARSSRRAEGLPPEEHANLAEVVQAARKVGNAKRKAAREENKRSLSQDQPAVEPPVEDDAH' A
#
# COMPACT_ATOMS: atom_id res chain seq x y z
N MET A 1 -76.57 0.90 -2.58
CA MET A 1 -75.74 1.85 -1.80
C MET A 1 -75.27 1.19 -0.51
N ARG A 2 -73.97 0.91 -0.38
CA ARG A 2 -73.27 0.72 0.90
C ARG A 2 -71.85 1.27 0.73
N ASP A 3 -71.72 2.56 1.00
CA ASP A 3 -70.45 3.20 1.33
C ASP A 3 -69.89 2.56 2.60
N ALA A 4 -68.69 1.99 2.51
CA ALA A 4 -67.89 1.63 3.68
C ALA A 4 -66.41 1.76 3.34
N GLY A 5 -65.98 3.02 3.29
CA GLY A 5 -64.74 3.48 3.90
C GLY A 5 -63.48 2.71 3.53
N ARG A 6 -62.78 3.24 2.52
CA ARG A 6 -61.32 3.18 2.40
C ARG A 6 -60.70 3.76 3.69
N LYS A 7 -60.71 3.00 4.80
CA LYS A 7 -59.98 3.36 6.01
C LYS A 7 -58.50 3.24 5.68
N GLY A 8 -57.89 4.40 5.47
CA GLY A 8 -56.45 4.55 5.44
C GLY A 8 -55.86 3.82 6.64
N ARG A 9 -55.22 2.68 6.40
CA ARG A 9 -54.07 2.32 7.22
C ARG A 9 -53.05 3.38 6.87
N GLU A 10 -53.07 4.44 7.68
CA GLU A 10 -51.94 5.32 7.90
C GLU A 10 -50.70 4.43 7.90
N ARG A 11 -50.00 4.41 6.77
CA ARG A 11 -48.62 3.95 6.76
C ARG A 11 -47.96 5.00 7.63
N LYS A 12 -47.88 4.72 8.94
CA LYS A 12 -46.90 5.36 9.80
C LYS A 12 -45.59 5.05 9.12
N GLU A 13 -45.12 5.99 8.33
CA GLU A 13 -43.75 6.07 7.87
C GLU A 13 -42.94 6.06 9.16
N ALA A 14 -42.60 4.87 9.63
CA ALA A 14 -41.53 4.71 10.59
C ALA A 14 -40.32 5.21 9.83
N ALA A 15 -40.00 6.49 10.02
CA ALA A 15 -38.79 7.11 9.52
C ALA A 15 -37.64 6.24 10.05
N ARG A 16 -37.17 5.33 9.21
CA ARG A 16 -35.98 4.53 9.47
C ARG A 16 -34.82 5.49 9.31
N SER A 17 -34.54 6.28 10.35
CA SER A 17 -33.37 7.12 10.42
C SER A 17 -32.15 6.22 10.41
N SER A 18 -31.52 6.12 9.25
CA SER A 18 -30.24 5.44 9.12
C SER A 18 -29.20 6.31 9.78
N ARG A 19 -28.73 5.91 10.96
CA ARG A 19 -27.67 6.60 11.72
C ARG A 19 -26.30 6.59 10.99
N ARG A 20 -26.21 5.96 9.82
CA ARG A 20 -24.94 5.60 9.19
C ARG A 20 -24.26 6.75 8.42
N ALA A 21 -24.98 7.80 8.04
CA ALA A 21 -24.41 8.89 7.26
C ALA A 21 -25.05 10.27 7.51
N GLU A 22 -25.84 10.43 8.58
CA GLU A 22 -26.41 11.74 8.91
C GLU A 22 -25.42 12.52 9.77
N GLY A 23 -24.44 13.16 9.13
CA GLY A 23 -23.62 14.22 9.72
C GLY A 23 -22.21 13.85 10.16
N LEU A 24 -21.70 12.65 9.82
CA LEU A 24 -20.27 12.39 9.97
C LEU A 24 -19.51 12.98 8.78
N PRO A 25 -18.45 13.77 9.01
CA PRO A 25 -17.58 14.20 7.93
C PRO A 25 -16.97 12.96 7.25
N PRO A 26 -16.68 13.04 5.94
CA PRO A 26 -16.08 11.92 5.22
C PRO A 26 -14.78 11.47 5.90
N GLU A 27 -14.49 10.17 5.84
CA GLU A 27 -13.24 9.63 6.35
C GLU A 27 -12.05 10.30 5.64
N GLU A 28 -11.13 10.85 6.43
CA GLU A 28 -9.89 11.41 5.92
C GLU A 28 -8.94 10.28 5.52
N HIS A 29 -8.94 9.94 4.23
CA HIS A 29 -7.99 8.99 3.66
C HIS A 29 -6.83 9.72 3.00
N ALA A 30 -5.61 9.19 3.20
CA ALA A 30 -4.44 9.62 2.44
C ALA A 30 -4.70 9.49 0.93
N ASN A 31 -4.22 10.44 0.14
CA ASN A 31 -4.36 10.39 -1.31
C ASN A 31 -3.61 9.18 -1.86
N LEU A 32 -4.23 8.44 -2.79
CA LEU A 32 -3.61 7.31 -3.50
C LEU A 32 -2.22 7.66 -4.05
N ALA A 33 -2.04 8.87 -4.58
CA ALA A 33 -0.75 9.34 -5.09
C ALA A 33 0.33 9.38 -4.01
N GLU A 34 -0.02 9.79 -2.79
CA GLU A 34 0.88 9.87 -1.64
C GLU A 34 1.28 8.47 -1.17
N VAL A 35 0.30 7.57 -1.03
CA VAL A 35 0.53 6.17 -0.66
C VAL A 35 1.44 5.48 -1.67
N VAL A 36 1.20 5.68 -2.97
CA VAL A 36 2.04 5.12 -4.04
C VAL A 36 3.46 5.72 -3.99
N GLN A 37 3.60 7.02 -3.74
CA GLN A 37 4.91 7.65 -3.63
C GLN A 37 5.70 7.10 -2.43
N ALA A 38 5.06 6.96 -1.27
CA ALA A 38 5.66 6.40 -0.07
C ALA A 38 6.12 4.95 -0.30
N ALA A 39 5.25 4.11 -0.86
CA ALA A 39 5.59 2.72 -1.18
C ALA A 39 6.77 2.61 -2.15
N ARG A 40 6.82 3.47 -3.19
CA ARG A 40 7.94 3.54 -4.13
C ARG A 40 9.25 3.94 -3.45
N LYS A 41 9.23 4.94 -2.57
CA LYS A 41 10.42 5.37 -1.81
C LYS A 41 10.98 4.21 -0.98
N VAL A 42 10.12 3.50 -0.25
CA VAL A 42 10.52 2.33 0.55
C VAL A 42 11.07 1.21 -0.33
N GLY A 43 10.39 0.89 -1.44
CA GLY A 43 10.84 -0.16 -2.36
C GLY A 43 12.19 0.15 -3.00
N ASN A 44 12.42 1.41 -3.37
CA ASN A 44 13.70 1.86 -3.94
C ASN A 44 14.84 1.80 -2.92
N ALA A 45 14.58 2.18 -1.66
CA ALA A 45 15.56 2.07 -0.59
C ALA A 45 15.99 0.61 -0.37
N LYS A 46 15.02 -0.31 -0.28
CA LYS A 46 15.28 -1.75 -0.15
C LYS A 46 16.10 -2.30 -1.31
N ARG A 47 15.76 -1.93 -2.55
CA ARG A 47 16.50 -2.37 -3.74
C ARG A 47 17.93 -1.84 -3.78
N LYS A 48 18.15 -0.59 -3.36
CA LYS A 48 19.50 -0.02 -3.24
C LYS A 48 20.32 -0.77 -2.19
N ALA A 49 19.76 -1.01 -1.01
CA ALA A 49 20.43 -1.77 0.04
C ALA A 49 20.83 -3.19 -0.43
N ALA A 50 19.90 -3.92 -1.04
CA ALA A 50 20.18 -5.25 -1.58
C ALA A 50 21.27 -5.23 -2.66
N ARG A 51 21.32 -4.19 -3.51
CA ARG A 51 22.39 -4.07 -4.52
C ARG A 51 23.76 -3.82 -3.91
N GLU A 52 23.85 -2.99 -2.88
CA GLU A 52 25.11 -2.74 -2.17
C GLU A 52 25.58 -3.98 -1.40
N GLU A 53 24.66 -4.70 -0.77
CA GLU A 53 24.96 -6.00 -0.15
C GLU A 53 25.50 -7.00 -1.17
N ASN A 54 24.83 -7.17 -2.31
CA ASN A 54 25.30 -8.08 -3.36
C ASN A 54 26.69 -7.71 -3.87
N LYS A 55 26.98 -6.41 -4.07
CA LYS A 55 28.33 -5.96 -4.47
C LYS A 55 29.38 -6.29 -3.41
N ARG A 56 29.03 -6.11 -2.13
CA ARG A 56 29.92 -6.38 -1.01
C ARG A 56 30.22 -7.88 -0.91
N SER A 57 29.21 -8.72 -1.00
CA SER A 57 29.37 -10.18 -1.01
C SER A 57 30.19 -10.63 -2.21
N LEU A 58 29.91 -10.11 -3.40
CA LEU A 58 30.68 -10.43 -4.62
C LEU A 58 32.16 -10.04 -4.49
N SER A 59 32.46 -8.93 -3.82
CA SER A 59 33.84 -8.47 -3.60
C SER A 59 34.58 -9.30 -2.55
N GLN A 60 33.87 -9.91 -1.60
CA GLN A 60 34.46 -10.81 -0.59
C GLN A 60 34.66 -12.23 -1.11
N ASP A 61 33.81 -12.70 -2.03
CA ASP A 61 33.92 -14.01 -2.66
C ASP A 61 34.91 -14.06 -3.82
N GLN A 62 35.43 -12.91 -4.28
CA GLN A 62 36.52 -12.89 -5.27
C GLN A 62 37.81 -13.34 -4.58
N PRO A 63 38.41 -14.48 -4.98
CA PRO A 63 39.71 -14.86 -4.46
C PRO A 63 40.73 -13.79 -4.83
N ALA A 64 41.62 -13.45 -3.91
CA ALA A 64 42.74 -12.57 -4.20
C ALA A 64 43.48 -13.14 -5.40
N VAL A 65 43.42 -12.43 -6.54
CA VAL A 65 44.19 -12.78 -7.73
C VAL A 65 45.64 -12.70 -7.31
N GLU A 66 46.32 -13.84 -7.20
CA GLU A 66 47.74 -13.88 -6.90
C GLU A 66 48.48 -12.99 -7.92
N PRO A 67 49.38 -12.10 -7.47
CA PRO A 67 50.12 -11.25 -8.38
C PRO A 67 50.90 -12.14 -9.35
N PRO A 68 51.05 -11.74 -10.63
CA PRO A 68 51.83 -12.52 -11.59
C PRO A 68 53.23 -12.69 -11.01
N VAL A 69 53.59 -13.94 -10.71
CA VAL A 69 54.95 -14.30 -10.37
C VAL A 69 55.80 -14.03 -11.61
N GLU A 70 56.57 -12.95 -11.58
CA GLU A 70 57.63 -12.71 -12.56
C GLU A 70 58.67 -13.79 -12.33
N ASP A 71 58.59 -14.85 -13.14
CA ASP A 71 59.57 -15.93 -13.18
C ASP A 71 60.83 -15.37 -13.86
N ASP A 72 61.68 -14.75 -13.05
CA ASP A 72 62.94 -14.16 -13.49
C ASP A 72 63.96 -15.29 -13.71
N ALA A 73 63.97 -15.81 -14.95
CA ALA A 73 64.92 -16.81 -15.39
C ALA A 73 66.28 -16.15 -15.68
N HIS A 74 67.28 -16.44 -14.84
CA HIS A 74 68.69 -16.16 -15.06
C HIS A 74 69.44 -17.39 -15.59
#